data_AF-A0A284VQF2-F1
#
_entry.id   AF-A0A284VQF2-F1
#
_cell.length_a   1.000
_cell.length_b   1.000
_cell.length_c   1.000
_cell.angle_alpha   90.00
_cell.angle_beta   90.00
_cell.angle_gamma   90.00
#
_symmetry.space_group_name_H-M   'P 1'
#
loop_
_entity.id
_entity.type
_entity.pdbx_description
1 polymer ?
#
loop_
_entity_poly.entity_id
_entity_poly.type
_entity_poly.pdbx_seq_one_letter_code
_entity_poly.pdbx_strand_id
1 'polypeptide(L)' 'MQDKVTIKIPRKLYETLQEMIEGTGFSSTTEFIVFVLRTLASTGKIKEDDKLTEQEVQVIKERLKRLGYL' A
#
# COMPACT_ATOMS: atom_id res chain seq x y z
N MET A 1 9.05 -5.25 -22.46
CA MET A 1 8.89 -4.99 -21.02
C MET A 1 8.22 -3.64 -20.88
N GLN A 2 7.14 -3.52 -20.09
CA GLN A 2 6.56 -2.20 -19.80
C GLN A 2 7.56 -1.37 -19.00
N ASP A 3 7.56 -0.06 -19.21
CA ASP A 3 8.37 0.87 -18.43
C ASP A 3 8.03 0.76 -16.94
N LYS A 4 9.05 0.66 -16.10
CA LYS A 4 8.91 0.60 -14.64
C LYS A 4 9.30 1.94 -14.05
N VAL A 5 8.51 2.40 -13.09
CA VAL A 5 8.83 3.59 -12.28
C VAL A 5 9.37 3.16 -10.91
N THR A 6 10.25 3.98 -10.32
CA THR A 6 10.75 3.77 -8.96
C THR A 6 9.91 4.59 -7.98
N ILE A 7 9.44 3.95 -6.90
CA ILE A 7 8.67 4.59 -5.84
C ILE A 7 9.51 4.55 -4.57
N LYS A 8 9.65 5.71 -3.90
CA LYS A 8 10.27 5.76 -2.58
C LYS A 8 9.22 5.45 -1.51
N ILE A 9 9.53 4.50 -0.64
CA ILE A 9 8.75 4.21 0.57
C ILE A 9 9.68 4.20 1.79
N PRO A 10 9.17 4.51 2.98
CA PRO A 10 9.96 4.38 4.21
C PRO A 10 10.53 2.99 4.39
N ARG A 11 11.81 2.94 4.79
CA ARG A 11 12.55 1.68 4.98
C ARG A 11 11.81 0.71 5.91
N LYS A 12 11.30 1.23 7.04
CA LYS A 12 10.55 0.43 8.01
C LYS A 12 9.33 -0.27 7.39
N LEU A 13 8.61 0.40 6.49
CA LEU A 13 7.49 -0.22 5.79
C LEU A 13 7.98 -1.32 4.86
N TYR A 14 9.06 -1.10 4.11
CA TYR A 14 9.64 -2.12 3.24
C TYR A 14 10.05 -3.37 4.03
N GLU A 15 10.70 -3.20 5.19
CA GLU A 15 11.12 -4.29 6.08
C GLU A 15 9.92 -5.08 6.61
N THR A 16 8.89 -4.40 7.13
CA THR A 16 7.65 -5.06 7.57
C THR A 16 6.95 -5.80 6.44
N LEU A 17 6.94 -5.24 5.23
CA LEU A 17 6.37 -5.91 4.06
C LEU A 17 7.19 -7.14 3.64
N GLN A 18 8.52 -7.10 3.81
CA GLN A 18 9.40 -8.23 3.53
C GLN A 18 9.09 -9.39 4.48
N GLU A 19 8.99 -9.12 5.79
CA GLU A 19 8.59 -10.12 6.80
C GLU A 19 7.19 -10.67 6.52
N MET A 20 6.24 -9.82 6.13
CA MET A 20 4.86 -10.20 5.86
C MET A 20 4.72 -11.19 4.68
N ILE A 21 5.63 -11.14 3.70
CA ILE A 21 5.58 -12.04 2.53
C ILE A 21 6.42 -13.31 2.72
N GLU A 22 7.13 -13.47 3.83
CA GLU A 22 7.87 -14.70 4.11
C GLU A 22 6.91 -15.88 4.21
N GLY A 23 7.22 -16.98 3.50
CA GLY A 23 6.36 -18.16 3.44
C GLY A 23 5.09 -17.99 2.57
N THR A 24 4.92 -16.85 1.89
CA THR A 24 3.87 -16.67 0.89
C THR A 24 4.35 -17.07 -0.51
N GLY A 25 3.45 -17.05 -1.50
CA GLY A 25 3.80 -17.30 -2.90
C GLY A 25 4.46 -16.13 -3.63
N PHE A 26 4.71 -15.00 -2.96
CA PHE A 26 5.33 -13.82 -3.58
C PHE A 26 6.85 -13.98 -3.65
N SER A 27 7.43 -13.72 -4.82
CA SER A 27 8.88 -13.80 -5.06
C SER A 27 9.64 -12.56 -4.56
N SER A 28 8.94 -11.45 -4.33
CA SER A 28 9.55 -10.21 -3.83
C SER A 28 8.52 -9.23 -3.25
N THR A 29 9.00 -8.33 -2.40
CA THR A 29 8.20 -7.21 -1.87
C THR A 29 7.65 -6.33 -2.99
N THR A 30 8.40 -6.15 -4.08
CA THR A 30 7.92 -5.40 -5.25
C THR A 30 6.74 -6.08 -5.92
N GLU A 31 6.78 -7.41 -6.09
CA GLU A 31 5.66 -8.17 -6.66
C GLU A 31 4.40 -8.03 -5.80
N PHE A 32 4.55 -8.17 -4.48
CA PHE A 32 3.47 -7.97 -3.53
C PHE A 32 2.86 -6.57 -3.62
N ILE A 33 3.68 -5.53 -3.64
CA ILE A 33 3.23 -4.14 -3.77
C ILE A 33 2.46 -3.95 -5.08
N VAL A 34 2.98 -4.44 -6.20
CA VAL A 34 2.33 -4.34 -7.51
C VAL A 34 0.98 -5.06 -7.51
N PHE A 35 0.88 -6.25 -6.91
CA PHE A 35 -0.35 -7.01 -6.79
C PHE A 35 -1.42 -6.24 -6.01
N VAL A 36 -1.06 -5.70 -4.84
CA VAL A 36 -1.98 -4.92 -4.00
C VAL A 36 -2.44 -3.66 -4.73
N LEU A 37 -1.51 -2.90 -5.32
CA LEU A 37 -1.86 -1.68 -6.05
C LEU A 37 -2.72 -1.97 -7.28
N ARG A 38 -2.47 -3.06 -8.00
CA ARG A 38 -3.32 -3.48 -9.13
C ARG A 38 -4.72 -3.86 -8.65
N THR A 39 -4.83 -4.56 -7.54
CA THR A 39 -6.13 -4.94 -6.95
C THR A 39 -6.93 -3.70 -6.59
N LEU A 40 -6.31 -2.75 -5.89
CA LEU A 40 -6.93 -1.46 -5.54
C LEU A 40 -7.31 -0.62 -6.77
N ALA A 41 -6.48 -0.61 -7.82
CA ALA A 41 -6.80 0.08 -9.07
C ALA A 41 -7.95 -0.59 -9.84
N SER A 42 -8.06 -1.93 -9.74
CA SER A 42 -9.08 -2.72 -10.42
C SER A 42 -10.45 -2.60 -9.76
N THR A 43 -10.50 -2.30 -8.45
CA THR A 43 -11.75 -2.05 -7.71
C THR A 43 -12.45 -0.73 -8.06
N GLY A 44 -11.88 0.07 -8.98
CA GLY A 44 -12.49 1.28 -9.52
C GLY A 44 -11.67 2.53 -9.24
N LYS A 45 -11.77 3.53 -10.12
CA LYS A 45 -11.18 4.86 -9.90
C LYS A 45 -11.61 5.35 -8.51
N ILE A 46 -10.64 5.78 -7.69
CA ILE A 46 -10.93 6.66 -6.54
C ILE A 46 -11.64 7.87 -7.14
N LYS A 47 -12.98 7.86 -7.10
CA LYS A 47 -13.75 9.02 -7.56
C LYS A 47 -13.57 10.10 -6.49
N GLU A 48 -13.60 11.37 -6.86
CA GLU A 48 -13.63 12.45 -5.86
C GLU A 48 -14.85 12.35 -4.91
N ASP A 49 -15.86 11.55 -5.29
CA ASP A 49 -17.01 11.17 -4.48
C ASP A 49 -16.80 9.93 -3.58
N ASP A 50 -15.68 9.21 -3.67
CA ASP A 50 -15.20 8.32 -2.59
C ASP A 50 -14.61 9.20 -1.48
N LYS A 51 -15.45 10.11 -0.95
CA LYS A 51 -15.17 10.79 0.30
C LYS A 51 -15.15 9.72 1.37
N LEU A 52 -13.94 9.30 1.74
CA LEU A 52 -13.71 8.55 2.96
C LEU A 52 -14.54 9.23 4.04
N THR A 53 -15.42 8.45 4.68
CA THR A 53 -16.18 8.94 5.81
C THR A 53 -15.22 9.49 6.86
N GLU A 54 -15.65 10.45 7.68
CA GLU A 54 -14.77 11.00 8.73
C GLU A 54 -14.19 9.91 9.63
N GLN A 55 -14.93 8.81 9.81
CA GLN A 55 -14.49 7.62 10.52
C GLN A 55 -13.35 6.90 9.80
N GLU A 56 -13.47 6.66 8.49
CA GLU A 56 -12.39 6.03 7.71
C GLU A 56 -11.15 6.91 7.65
N VAL A 57 -11.30 8.23 7.49
CA VAL A 57 -10.18 9.17 7.54
C VAL A 57 -9.47 9.10 8.89
N GLN A 58 -10.23 9.03 9.99
CA GLN A 58 -9.65 8.97 11.33
C GLN A 58 -8.91 7.65 11.57
N VAL A 59 -9.47 6.53 11.12
CA VAL A 59 -8.80 5.22 11.19
C VAL A 59 -7.52 5.21 10.36
N ILE A 60 -7.54 5.79 9.15
CA ILE A 60 -6.36 5.91 8.30
C ILE A 60 -5.31 6.82 8.96
N LYS A 61 -5.70 7.98 9.51
CA LYS A 61 -4.77 8.88 10.22
C LYS A 61 -4.12 8.22 11.43
N GLU A 62 -4.88 7.53 12.25
CA GLU A 62 -4.33 6.80 13.41
C GLU A 62 -3.41 5.66 12.96
N ARG A 63 -3.75 4.97 11.88
CA ARG A 63 -2.88 3.94 11.28
C ARG A 63 -1.59 4.57 10.75
N LEU A 64 -1.68 5.71 10.07
CA LEU A 64 -0.53 6.45 9.55
C LEU A 64 0.38 6.97 10.68
N LYS A 65 -0.17 7.50 11.78
CA LYS A 65 0.61 7.87 12.98
C LYS A 65 1.33 6.67 13.59
N ARG A 66 0.65 5.53 13.76
CA ARG A 66 1.27 4.29 14.27
C ARG A 66 2.40 3.79 13.38
N LEU A 67 2.27 4.03 12.08
CA LEU A 67 3.28 3.71 11.08
C LEU A 67 4.38 4.79 10.95
N GLY A 68 4.24 5.94 11.61
CA GLY A 68 5.23 7.03 11.65
C GLY A 68 5.19 7.98 10.43
N TYR A 69 4.06 8.07 9.74
CA TYR A 69 3.88 8.93 8.55
C TYR A 69 3.25 10.29 8.85
N LEU A 70 2.73 10.48 10.07
CA LEU A 70 2.13 11.70 10.62
C LEU A 70 2.67 11.90 12.04
#